data_AF-A0A8J6ZIF4-F1
#
_entry.id   AF-A0A8J6ZIF4-F1
#
_cell.length_a   1.000
_cell.length_b   1.000
_cell.length_c   1.000
_cell.angle_alpha   90.00
_cell.angle_beta   90.00
_cell.angle_gamma   90.00
#
_symmetry.space_group_name_H-M   'P 1'
#
loop_
_entity.id
_entity.type
_entity.pdbx_description
1 polymer ?
#
loop_
_entity_poly.entity_id
_entity_poly.type
_entity_poly.pdbx_seq_one_letter_code
_entity_poly.pdbx_strand_id
1 'polypeptide(L)'
;MRRIDALGIGLGVFIAGGLAYVGLHLVGLDGQQAGIWSQVVLVMGLIGWVSTYAYRAMNKNMTYHQQREEYEQAFFQKRLDELTPEELAKIQAEIEEEKQSQV
;
A
#
# COMPACT_ATOMS: atom_id res chain seq x y z
N MET A 1 5.94 14.71 1.44
CA MET A 1 7.21 15.02 0.74
C MET A 1 7.28 16.51 0.48
N ARG A 2 8.42 17.12 0.82
CA ARG A 2 8.75 18.50 0.45
C ARG A 2 9.23 18.52 -1.00
N ARG A 3 9.17 19.67 -1.66
CA ARG A 3 9.63 19.83 -3.05
C ARG A 3 11.11 19.43 -3.23
N ILE A 4 11.94 19.73 -2.22
CA ILE A 4 13.37 19.38 -2.23
C ILE A 4 13.61 17.87 -2.17
N ASP A 5 12.74 17.11 -1.50
CA ASP A 5 12.86 15.66 -1.40
C ASP A 5 12.65 15.03 -2.79
N ALA A 6 11.68 15.53 -3.55
CA ALA A 6 11.42 15.07 -4.91
C ALA A 6 12.59 15.37 -5.86
N LEU A 7 13.21 16.54 -5.74
CA LEU A 7 14.41 16.89 -6.50
C LEU A 7 15.59 16.00 -6.11
N GLY A 8 15.78 15.73 -4.82
CA GLY A 8 16.83 14.84 -4.32
C GLY A 8 16.68 13.41 -4.84
N ILE A 9 15.46 12.87 -4.82
CA ILE A 9 15.17 11.54 -5.36
C ILE A 9 15.43 11.51 -6.87
N GLY A 10 14.94 12.51 -7.61
CA GLY A 10 15.15 12.61 -9.05
C GLY A 10 16.64 12.66 -9.43
N LEU A 11 17.42 13.49 -8.73
CA LEU A 11 18.87 13.58 -8.94
C LEU A 11 19.58 12.27 -8.56
N GLY A 12 19.19 11.64 -7.45
CA GLY A 12 19.74 10.36 -7.03
C GLY A 12 19.51 9.25 -8.06
N VAL A 13 18.28 9.14 -8.59
CA VAL A 13 17.94 8.18 -9.66
C VAL A 13 18.73 8.47 -10.93
N PHE A 14 18.88 9.75 -11.31
CA PHE A 14 19.67 10.14 -12.48
C PHE A 14 21.14 9.72 -12.34
N ILE A 15 21.77 10.04 -11.20
CA ILE A 15 23.17 9.66 -10.92
C ILE A 15 23.31 8.14 -10.91
N ALA A 16 22.39 7.41 -10.26
CA ALA A 16 22.41 5.95 -10.23
C ALA A 16 22.29 5.35 -11.64
N GLY A 17 21.43 5.90 -12.49
CA GLY A 17 21.30 5.48 -13.89
C GLY A 17 22.58 5.73 -14.70
N GLY A 18 23.21 6.89 -14.53
CA GLY A 18 24.50 7.19 -15.14
C GLY A 18 25.61 6.24 -14.68
N LEU A 19 25.66 5.92 -13.38
CA LEU A 19 26.59 4.94 -12.84
C LEU A 19 26.33 3.52 -13.38
N ALA A 20 25.08 3.12 -13.53
CA ALA A 20 24.73 1.83 -14.14
C ALA A 20 25.18 1.78 -15.61
N TYR A 21 24.96 2.84 -16.38
CA TYR A 21 25.44 2.96 -17.76
C TYR A 21 26.96 2.84 -17.86
N VAL A 22 27.69 3.64 -17.07
CA VAL A 22 29.16 3.62 -17.04
C VAL A 22 29.67 2.26 -16.60
N GLY A 23 29.08 1.65 -15.58
CA GLY A 23 29.44 0.32 -15.10
C GLY A 23 29.28 -0.75 -16.17
N LEU A 24 28.17 -0.74 -16.91
CA LEU A 24 27.95 -1.66 -18.03
C LEU A 24 28.94 -1.44 -19.17
N HIS A 25 29.24 -0.18 -19.49
CA HIS A 25 30.22 0.15 -20.51
C HIS A 25 31.63 -0.32 -20.13
N LEU A 26 32.03 -0.17 -18.86
CA LEU A 26 33.33 -0.64 -18.35
C LEU A 26 33.48 -2.17 -18.39
N VAL A 27 32.38 -2.92 -18.37
CA VAL A 27 32.38 -4.39 -18.49
C VAL A 27 32.40 -4.84 -19.97
N GLY A 28 32.46 -3.90 -20.91
CA GLY A 28 32.67 -4.16 -22.33
C GLY A 28 31.41 -4.11 -23.20
N LEU A 29 30.28 -3.65 -22.66
CA LEU A 29 29.10 -3.36 -23.48
C LEU A 29 29.36 -2.11 -24.32
N ASP A 30 28.95 -2.14 -25.59
CA ASP A 30 28.93 -0.94 -26.41
C ASP A 30 27.94 0.11 -25.84
N GLY A 31 28.07 1.36 -26.28
CA GLY A 31 27.26 2.45 -25.74
C GLY A 31 25.75 2.26 -25.97
N GLN A 32 25.34 1.56 -27.03
CA GLN A 32 23.92 1.32 -27.31
C GLN A 32 23.35 0.26 -26.36
N GLN A 33 24.04 -0.87 -26.22
CA GLN A 33 23.66 -1.96 -25.32
C GLN A 33 23.70 -1.52 -23.85
N ALA A 34 24.73 -0.79 -23.43
CA ALA A 34 24.80 -0.23 -22.08
C ALA A 34 23.60 0.71 -21.81
N GLY A 35 23.22 1.52 -22.81
CA GLY A 35 22.03 2.37 -22.75
C GLY A 35 20.75 1.55 -22.55
N ILE A 36 20.53 0.54 -23.38
CA ILE A 36 19.34 -0.34 -23.31
C ILE A 36 19.26 -1.03 -21.95
N TRP A 37 20.34 -1.66 -21.49
CA TRP A 37 20.34 -2.41 -20.24
C TRP A 37 20.19 -1.52 -19.01
N SER A 38 20.80 -0.33 -19.00
CA SER A 38 20.60 0.64 -17.92
C SER A 38 19.13 1.09 -17.82
N GLN A 39 18.46 1.27 -18.96
CA GLN A 39 17.03 1.58 -19.02
C GLN A 39 16.16 0.42 -18.56
N VAL A 40 16.48 -0.83 -18.95
CA VAL A 40 15.77 -2.03 -18.48
C VAL A 40 15.82 -2.12 -16.95
N VAL A 41 16.99 -1.90 -16.36
CA VAL A 41 17.16 -1.89 -14.90
C VAL A 41 16.28 -0.81 -14.25
N LEU A 42 16.25 0.41 -14.80
CA LEU A 42 15.39 1.48 -14.31
C LEU A 42 13.91 1.10 -14.37
N VAL A 43 13.44 0.60 -15.51
CA VAL A 43 12.03 0.21 -15.70
C VAL A 43 11.66 -0.94 -14.77
N MET A 44 12.51 -1.95 -14.61
CA MET A 44 12.27 -3.05 -13.68
C MET A 44 12.23 -2.56 -12.23
N GLY A 45 13.09 -1.61 -11.85
CA GLY A 45 13.05 -0.96 -10.55
C GLY A 45 11.74 -0.19 -10.32
N LEU A 46 11.26 0.54 -11.35
CA LEU A 46 9.98 1.25 -11.29
C LEU A 46 8.80 0.29 -11.17
N ILE A 47 8.78 -0.80 -11.95
CA ILE A 47 7.77 -1.85 -11.84
C ILE A 47 7.77 -2.40 -10.42
N GLY A 48 8.93 -2.79 -9.89
CA GLY A 48 9.06 -3.27 -8.52
C GLY A 48 8.53 -2.27 -7.50
N TRP A 49 8.89 -0.98 -7.63
CA TRP A 49 8.43 0.07 -6.73
C TRP A 49 6.89 0.23 -6.78
N VAL A 50 6.29 0.30 -7.97
CA VAL A 50 4.84 0.40 -8.13
C VAL A 50 4.12 -0.85 -7.62
N SER A 51 4.68 -2.03 -7.86
CA SER A 51 4.15 -3.29 -7.33
C SER A 51 4.09 -3.29 -5.80
N THR A 52 5.05 -2.66 -5.09
CA THR A 52 4.97 -2.54 -3.63
C THR A 52 3.77 -1.69 -3.18
N TYR A 53 3.40 -0.67 -3.95
CA TYR A 53 2.20 0.13 -3.68
C TYR A 53 0.94 -0.69 -3.95
N ALA A 54 0.86 -1.36 -5.11
CA ALA A 54 -0.27 -2.20 -5.48
C ALA A 54 -0.52 -3.31 -4.44
N TYR A 55 0.55 -3.96 -3.96
CA TYR A 55 0.46 -4.99 -2.92
C TYR A 55 -0.12 -4.45 -1.60
N ARG A 56 0.33 -3.28 -1.14
CA ARG A 56 -0.22 -2.64 0.08
C ARG A 56 -1.69 -2.28 -0.08
N ALA A 57 -2.06 -1.72 -1.23
CA ALA A 57 -3.44 -1.37 -1.53
C ALA A 57 -4.35 -2.61 -1.57
N MET A 58 -3.92 -3.68 -2.24
CA MET A 58 -4.68 -4.93 -2.35
C MET A 58 -4.92 -5.58 -0.98
N ASN A 59 -3.90 -5.57 -0.11
CA ASN A 59 -4.01 -6.13 1.24
C ASN A 59 -4.68 -5.19 2.25
N LYS A 60 -5.28 -4.08 1.80
CA LYS A 60 -5.88 -3.05 2.66
C LYS A 60 -4.95 -2.56 3.77
N ASN A 61 -3.63 -2.65 3.58
CA ASN A 61 -2.64 -2.19 4.54
C ASN A 61 -2.25 -0.74 4.26
N MET A 62 -3.25 0.13 4.31
CA MET A 62 -3.10 1.57 4.15
C MET A 62 -3.69 2.26 5.37
N THR A 63 -3.13 3.41 5.73
CA THR A 63 -3.57 4.19 6.90
C THR A 63 -5.06 4.54 6.85
N TYR A 64 -5.64 4.72 5.65
CA TYR A 64 -7.09 4.96 5.52
C TYR A 64 -7.92 3.76 5.98
N HIS A 65 -7.50 2.52 5.68
CA HIS A 65 -8.23 1.33 6.10
C HIS A 65 -8.21 1.17 7.61
N GLN A 66 -7.05 1.39 8.23
CA GLN A 66 -6.90 1.37 9.69
C GLN A 66 -7.79 2.43 10.36
N GLN A 67 -7.72 3.68 9.88
CA GLN A 67 -8.57 4.77 10.40
C GLN A 67 -10.06 4.47 10.27
N ARG A 68 -10.48 3.88 9.14
CA ARG A 68 -11.88 3.51 8.93
C ARG A 68 -12.31 2.42 9.91
N GLU A 69 -11.50 1.38 10.06
CA GLU A 69 -11.81 0.26 10.96
C GLU A 69 -11.88 0.72 12.42
N GLU A 70 -10.91 1.53 12.87
CA GLU A 70 -10.91 2.13 14.20
C GLU A 70 -12.15 3.01 14.44
N TYR A 71 -12.52 3.84 13.45
CA TYR A 71 -13.72 4.66 13.52
C TYR A 71 -15.00 3.83 13.61
N GLU A 72 -15.14 2.80 12.77
CA GLU A 72 -16.30 1.92 12.77
C GLU A 72 -16.44 1.20 14.11
N GLN A 73 -15.34 0.63 14.63
CA GLN A 73 -15.34 -0.03 15.93
C GLN A 73 -15.73 0.92 17.07
N ALA A 74 -15.13 2.11 17.13
CA ALA A 74 -15.45 3.10 18.16
C ALA A 74 -16.91 3.58 18.06
N PHE A 75 -17.40 3.78 16.84
CA PHE A 75 -18.80 4.17 16.61
C PHE A 75 -19.77 3.09 17.08
N PHE A 76 -19.57 1.82 16.69
CA PHE A 76 -20.44 0.73 17.11
C PHE A 76 -20.39 0.49 18.61
N GLN A 77 -19.19 0.56 19.23
CA GLN A 77 -19.08 0.44 20.68
C GLN A 77 -19.90 1.51 21.40
N LYS A 78 -19.78 2.78 20.98
CA LYS A 78 -20.57 3.87 21.54
C LYS A 78 -22.07 3.63 21.38
N ARG A 79 -22.50 3.10 20.23
CA ARG A 79 -23.91 2.76 20.01
C ARG A 79 -24.39 1.66 20.94
N LEU A 80 -23.58 0.63 21.17
CA LEU A 80 -23.90 -0.44 22.12
C LEU A 80 -23.99 0.07 23.56
N ASP A 81 -23.08 0.97 23.96
CA ASP A 81 -23.06 1.56 25.30
C ASP A 81 -24.26 2.49 25.56
N GLU A 82 -24.85 3.06 24.50
CA GLU A 82 -26.04 3.92 24.55
C GLU A 82 -27.36 3.12 24.62
N LEU A 83 -27.35 1.82 24.33
CA LEU A 83 -28.56 0.98 24.33
C LEU A 83 -28.98 0.57 25.74
N THR A 84 -30.30 0.50 25.95
CA THR A 84 -30.85 -0.04 27.19
C THR A 84 -30.66 -1.57 27.26
N PRO A 85 -30.67 -2.16 28.48
CA PRO A 85 -30.57 -3.62 28.63
C PRO A 85 -31.68 -4.40 27.89
N GLU A 86 -32.88 -3.82 27.77
CA GLU A 86 -34.01 -4.42 27.05
C GLU A 86 -33.78 -4.44 25.54
N GLU A 87 -33.25 -3.34 24.97
CA GLU A 87 -32.91 -3.26 23.55
C GLU A 87 -31.74 -4.18 23.20
N LEU A 88 -30.73 -4.27 24.07
CA LEU A 88 -29.61 -5.22 23.91
C LEU A 88 -30.11 -6.67 23.93
N ALA A 89 -30.97 -7.03 24.89
CA ALA A 89 -31.54 -8.37 24.98
C ALA A 89 -32.37 -8.73 23.74
N LYS A 90 -33.12 -7.76 23.18
CA LYS A 90 -33.87 -7.95 21.94
C LYS A 90 -32.94 -8.23 20.75
N ILE A 91 -31.88 -7.44 20.57
CA ILE A 91 -30.89 -7.65 19.51
C ILE A 91 -30.20 -9.01 19.66
N GLN A 92 -29.88 -9.40 20.90
CA GLN A 92 -29.27 -10.70 21.19
C GLN A 92 -30.17 -11.87 20.78
N ALA A 93 -31.47 -11.76 21.06
CA ALA A 93 -32.47 -12.75 20.65
C ALA A 93 -32.64 -12.83 19.12
N GLU A 94 -32.67 -11.69 18.43
CA GLU A 94 -32.73 -11.64 16.95
C GLU A 94 -31.51 -12.33 16.31
N ILE A 95 -30.29 -12.12 16.84
CA ILE A 95 -29.07 -12.78 16.35
C ILE A 95 -29.12 -14.30 16.55
N GLU A 96 -29.68 -14.76 17.67
CA GLU A 96 -29.78 -16.20 17.97
C GLU A 96 -30.81 -16.89 17.06
N GLU A 97 -31.92 -16.20 16.74
CA GLU A 97 -32.91 -16.66 15.76
C GLU A 97 -32.34 -16.70 14.32
N GLU A 98 -31.58 -15.69 13.90
CA GLU A 98 -30.89 -15.70 12.61
C GLU A 98 -29.86 -16.84 12.50
N LYS A 99 -29.10 -17.10 13.57
CA LYS A 99 -28.16 -18.23 13.60
C LYS A 99 -28.86 -19.57 13.49
N GLN A 100 -30.02 -19.74 14.13
CA GLN A 100 -30.79 -20.99 14.08
C GLN A 100 -31.46 -21.22 12.72
N SER A 101 -31.82 -20.15 12.00
CA SER A 101 -32.45 -20.22 10.67
C SER A 101 -31.47 -20.39 9.50
N GLN A 102 -30.17 -20.13 9.71
CA GLN A 102 -29.10 -20.39 8.72
C GLN A 102 -28.50 -21.82 8.81
N VAL A 103 -28.98 -22.67 9.71
CA VAL A 103 -28.56 -24.09 9.85
C VAL A 103 -29.54 -25.02 9.14
#